data_AF-A0A9W2ZYQ1-F1
#
_entry.id   AF-A0A9W2ZYQ1-F1
#
_cell.length_a   1.000
_cell.length_b   1.000
_cell.length_c   1.000
_cell.angle_alpha   90.00
_cell.angle_beta   90.00
_cell.angle_gamma   90.00
#
_symmetry.space_group_name_H-M   'P 1'
#
loop_
_entity.id
_entity.type
_entity.pdbx_description
1 polymer ?
#
loop_
_entity_poly.entity_id
_entity_poly.type
_entity_poly.pdbx_seq_one_letter_code
_entity_poly.pdbx_strand_id
1 'polypeptide(L)'
;MKRNNNTNLSYPGGVFQGCSDLTGCTSARGDTNDWQKASAALEVVAELLCLCDIVTLFAAMFKVKSSHTWKYVKIASSMLTLAAALSMVVPLALYGTNANKMYPGVILNVGWAYVLVCVSAIMQSLSGVTLIIELLV
;
A
#
# COMPACT_ATOMS: atom_id res chain seq x y z
N MET A 1 -2.19 46.06 10.15
CA MET A 1 -2.94 44.79 10.06
C MET A 1 -1.96 43.63 10.28
N LYS A 2 -2.09 42.88 11.38
CA LYS A 2 -1.32 41.67 11.66
C LYS A 2 -1.84 40.55 10.73
N ARG A 3 -1.02 40.05 9.79
CA ARG A 3 -1.33 38.80 9.07
C ARG A 3 -1.23 37.66 10.09
N ASN A 4 -2.37 37.03 10.35
CA ASN A 4 -2.46 35.83 11.17
C ASN A 4 -1.89 34.67 10.33
N ASN A 5 -0.63 34.28 10.58
CA ASN A 5 0.15 33.38 9.73
C ASN A 5 -0.15 31.88 10.02
N ASN A 6 -1.37 31.58 10.45
CA ASN A 6 -1.85 30.21 10.69
C ASN A 6 -2.60 29.69 9.47
N THR A 7 -2.00 29.78 8.28
CA THR A 7 -2.47 28.93 7.18
C THR A 7 -2.01 27.52 7.50
N ASN A 8 -2.90 26.74 8.13
CA ASN A 8 -2.87 25.28 8.12
C ASN A 8 -2.83 24.85 6.65
N LEU A 9 -1.63 24.81 6.08
CA LEU A 9 -1.40 24.25 4.76
C LEU A 9 -1.60 22.75 4.88
N SER A 10 -2.84 22.32 4.60
CA SER A 10 -3.13 20.93 4.34
C SER A 10 -2.42 20.59 3.02
N TYR A 11 -1.38 19.78 3.10
CA TYR A 11 -0.80 19.14 1.93
C TYR A 11 -1.36 17.71 1.85
N PRO A 12 -2.53 17.48 1.21
CA PRO A 12 -2.89 16.15 0.77
C PRO A 12 -1.89 15.75 -0.33
N GLY A 13 -0.73 15.25 0.09
CA GLY A 13 0.29 14.69 -0.77
C GLY A 13 0.14 13.18 -0.82
N GLY A 14 -0.15 12.66 -2.02
CA GLY A 14 0.02 11.25 -2.33
C GLY A 14 1.46 10.95 -2.74
N VAL A 15 1.79 9.66 -2.87
CA VAL A 15 3.12 9.21 -3.31
C VAL A 15 3.48 9.74 -4.71
N PHE A 16 2.48 9.99 -5.56
CA PHE A 16 2.65 10.43 -6.95
C PHE A 16 2.41 11.93 -7.17
N GLN A 17 1.60 12.59 -6.33
CA GLN A 17 1.18 13.97 -6.54
C GLN A 17 0.97 14.71 -5.22
N GLY A 18 1.52 15.92 -5.12
CA GLY A 18 1.26 16.85 -4.03
C GLY A 18 0.17 17.82 -4.40
N CYS A 19 -0.89 17.91 -3.60
CA CYS A 19 -1.92 18.94 -3.76
C CYS A 19 -1.85 19.96 -2.62
N SER A 20 -2.10 21.22 -2.96
CA SER A 20 -2.25 22.33 -2.02
C SER A 20 -3.49 23.13 -2.41
N ASP A 21 -4.28 23.54 -1.41
CA ASP A 21 -5.48 24.35 -1.64
C ASP A 21 -5.17 25.70 -2.33
N LEU A 22 -3.92 26.18 -2.26
CA LEU A 22 -3.50 27.48 -2.79
C LEU A 22 -2.92 27.41 -4.22
N THR A 23 -2.27 26.30 -4.57
CA THR A 23 -1.51 26.18 -5.83
C THR A 23 -2.02 25.07 -6.74
N GLY A 24 -3.05 24.34 -6.31
CA GLY A 24 -3.60 23.19 -7.02
C GLY A 24 -2.74 21.94 -6.84
N CYS A 25 -2.91 20.98 -7.73
CA CYS A 25 -2.18 19.72 -7.70
C CYS A 25 -1.01 19.76 -8.68
N THR A 26 0.20 19.67 -8.14
CA THR A 26 1.41 19.57 -8.96
C THR A 26 1.95 18.16 -8.88
N SER A 27 2.16 17.53 -10.04
CA SER A 27 2.99 16.33 -10.13
C SER A 27 4.33 16.63 -9.44
N ALA A 28 4.90 15.67 -8.73
CA ALA A 28 6.19 15.84 -8.06
C ALA A 28 7.32 15.98 -9.10
N ARG A 29 7.39 17.14 -9.77
CA ARG A 29 8.38 17.52 -10.78
C ARG A 29 9.50 18.24 -10.06
N GLY A 30 10.67 17.61 -9.97
CA GLY A 30 11.91 18.30 -9.62
C GLY A 30 12.79 17.50 -8.67
N ASP A 31 12.32 17.26 -7.44
CA ASP A 31 13.11 16.64 -6.37
C ASP A 31 12.28 15.61 -5.60
N THR A 32 11.90 14.51 -6.26
CA THR A 32 11.32 13.37 -5.53
C THR A 32 12.42 12.63 -4.79
N ASN A 33 12.31 12.60 -3.47
CA ASN A 33 13.25 11.90 -2.61
C ASN A 33 13.25 10.40 -2.95
N ASP A 34 14.41 9.74 -2.88
CA ASP A 34 14.56 8.34 -3.28
C ASP A 34 13.60 7.40 -2.54
N TRP A 35 13.26 7.71 -1.28
CA TRP A 35 12.28 6.96 -0.51
C TRP A 35 10.86 7.06 -1.07
N GLN A 36 10.46 8.21 -1.66
CA GLN A 36 9.15 8.36 -2.28
C GLN A 36 9.04 7.51 -3.55
N LYS A 37 10.11 7.48 -4.37
CA LYS A 37 10.18 6.62 -5.56
C LYS A 37 10.16 5.14 -5.17
N ALA A 38 10.89 4.75 -4.12
CA ALA A 38 10.89 3.39 -3.60
C ALA A 38 9.49 2.99 -3.09
N SER A 39 8.82 3.86 -2.34
CA SER A 39 7.44 3.63 -1.89
C SER A 39 6.48 3.49 -3.07
N ALA A 40 6.58 4.34 -4.10
CA ALA A 40 5.76 4.25 -5.30
C ALA A 40 5.93 2.91 -6.02
N ALA A 41 7.18 2.48 -6.19
CA ALA A 41 7.49 1.21 -6.84
C ALA A 41 6.94 0.02 -6.04
N LEU A 42 7.05 0.05 -4.72
CA LEU A 42 6.52 -1.00 -3.84
C LEU A 42 4.99 -1.07 -3.86
N GLU A 43 4.29 0.06 -3.93
CA GLU A 43 2.83 0.09 -4.11
C GLU A 43 2.42 -0.55 -5.44
N VAL A 44 3.10 -0.21 -6.54
CA VAL A 44 2.85 -0.83 -7.85
C VAL A 44 3.12 -2.33 -7.83
N VAL A 45 4.21 -2.76 -7.18
CA VAL A 45 4.51 -4.19 -7.01
C VAL A 45 3.42 -4.89 -6.20
N ALA A 46 2.92 -4.27 -5.14
CA ALA A 46 1.84 -4.83 -4.33
C ALA A 46 0.57 -5.04 -5.16
N GLU A 47 0.17 -4.06 -5.96
CA GLU A 47 -0.98 -4.16 -6.86
C GLU A 47 -0.82 -5.27 -7.90
N LEU A 48 0.38 -5.39 -8.50
CA LEU A 48 0.67 -6.45 -9.45
C LEU A 48 0.57 -7.84 -8.80
N LEU A 49 1.10 -8.00 -7.58
CA LEU A 49 1.00 -9.26 -6.84
C LEU A 49 -0.47 -9.61 -6.52
N CYS A 50 -1.28 -8.63 -6.10
CA CYS A 50 -2.72 -8.81 -5.89
C CYS A 50 -3.42 -9.28 -7.16
N LEU A 51 -3.16 -8.64 -8.29
CA LEU A 51 -3.76 -9.01 -9.57
C LEU A 51 -3.34 -10.41 -9.99
N CYS A 52 -2.07 -10.76 -9.83
CA CYS A 52 -1.57 -12.11 -10.11
C CYS A 52 -2.28 -13.15 -9.25
N ASP A 53 -2.49 -12.87 -7.97
CA ASP A 53 -3.19 -13.78 -7.05
C ASP A 53 -4.67 -13.97 -7.46
N ILE A 54 -5.39 -12.88 -7.73
CA ILE A 54 -6.79 -12.93 -8.17
C ILE A 54 -6.91 -13.75 -9.46
N VAL A 55 -6.05 -13.50 -10.44
CA VAL A 55 -6.06 -14.25 -11.72
C VAL A 55 -5.74 -15.73 -11.49
N THR A 56 -4.78 -16.03 -10.61
CA THR A 56 -4.39 -17.41 -10.29
C THR A 56 -5.52 -18.18 -9.62
N LEU A 57 -6.13 -17.60 -8.57
CA LEU A 57 -7.27 -18.19 -7.87
C LEU A 57 -8.47 -18.38 -8.81
N PHE A 58 -8.80 -17.36 -9.60
CA PHE A 58 -9.91 -17.43 -10.54
C PHE A 58 -9.69 -18.53 -11.58
N ALA A 59 -8.51 -18.58 -12.20
CA ALA A 59 -8.18 -19.61 -13.17
C ALA A 59 -8.20 -21.02 -12.55
N ALA A 60 -7.74 -21.14 -11.31
CA ALA A 60 -7.72 -22.41 -10.59
C ALA A 60 -9.12 -22.92 -10.28
N MET A 61 -10.09 -22.06 -9.93
CA MET A 61 -11.48 -22.46 -9.66
C MET A 61 -12.13 -23.20 -10.85
N PHE A 62 -11.80 -22.84 -12.09
CA PHE A 62 -12.37 -23.48 -13.28
C PHE A 62 -11.56 -24.66 -13.80
N LYS A 63 -10.23 -24.66 -13.62
CA LYS A 63 -9.34 -25.65 -14.24
C LYS A 63 -8.88 -26.75 -13.29
N VAL A 64 -8.84 -26.50 -11.98
CA VAL A 64 -8.30 -27.46 -11.02
C VAL A 64 -9.40 -28.38 -10.50
N LYS A 65 -9.37 -29.64 -10.96
CA LYS A 65 -10.28 -30.69 -10.50
C LYS A 65 -9.67 -31.63 -9.46
N SER A 66 -8.33 -31.64 -9.35
CA SER A 66 -7.60 -32.51 -8.43
C SER A 66 -7.39 -31.84 -7.07
N SER A 67 -7.73 -32.54 -5.99
CA SER A 67 -7.51 -32.09 -4.61
C SER A 67 -6.02 -31.82 -4.32
N HIS A 68 -5.10 -32.62 -4.89
CA HIS A 68 -3.67 -32.39 -4.74
C HIS A 68 -3.21 -31.07 -5.37
N THR A 69 -3.65 -30.80 -6.61
CA THR A 69 -3.30 -29.55 -7.31
C THR A 69 -3.90 -28.33 -6.61
N TRP A 70 -5.10 -28.46 -6.03
CA TRP A 70 -5.76 -27.38 -5.29
C TRP A 70 -4.97 -26.95 -4.05
N LYS A 71 -4.36 -27.91 -3.33
CA LYS A 71 -3.47 -27.60 -2.21
C LYS A 71 -2.28 -26.71 -2.62
N TYR A 72 -1.63 -27.03 -3.73
CA TYR A 72 -0.49 -26.22 -4.21
C TYR A 72 -0.91 -24.83 -4.65
N VAL A 73 -2.09 -24.68 -5.29
CA VAL A 73 -2.63 -23.36 -5.65
C VAL A 73 -2.87 -22.52 -4.39
N LYS A 74 -3.47 -23.10 -3.35
CA LYS A 74 -3.71 -22.40 -2.09
C LYS A 74 -2.42 -21.96 -1.40
N ILE A 75 -1.37 -22.79 -1.42
CA ILE A 75 -0.04 -22.43 -0.91
C ILE A 75 0.55 -21.27 -1.72
N ALA A 76 0.52 -21.37 -3.05
CA ALA A 76 1.06 -20.30 -3.91
C ALA A 76 0.30 -18.98 -3.69
N SER A 77 -1.03 -19.05 -3.61
CA SER A 77 -1.90 -17.91 -3.37
C SER A 77 -1.67 -17.28 -1.99
N SER A 78 -1.53 -18.09 -0.93
CA SER A 78 -1.26 -17.56 0.41
C SER A 78 0.10 -16.85 0.48
N MET A 79 1.12 -17.37 -0.19
CA MET A 79 2.42 -16.71 -0.28
C MET A 79 2.35 -15.41 -1.07
N LEU A 80 1.61 -15.37 -2.18
CA LEU A 80 1.44 -14.17 -3.00
C LEU A 80 0.68 -13.07 -2.25
N THR A 81 -0.42 -13.41 -1.57
CA THR A 81 -1.19 -12.46 -0.75
C THR A 81 -0.37 -11.92 0.43
N LEU A 82 0.39 -12.77 1.12
CA LEU A 82 1.28 -12.31 2.19
C LEU A 82 2.41 -11.41 1.67
N ALA A 83 3.00 -11.75 0.52
CA ALA A 83 4.01 -10.91 -0.12
C ALA A 83 3.43 -9.54 -0.53
N ALA A 84 2.22 -9.51 -1.08
CA ALA A 84 1.51 -8.28 -1.43
C ALA A 84 1.27 -7.40 -0.19
N ALA A 85 0.81 -8.01 0.92
CA ALA A 85 0.61 -7.29 2.18
C ALA A 85 1.92 -6.67 2.70
N LEU A 86 3.02 -7.43 2.68
CA LEU A 86 4.33 -6.91 3.10
C LEU A 86 4.81 -5.75 2.22
N SER A 87 4.61 -5.83 0.90
CA SER A 87 4.94 -4.74 -0.02
C SER A 87 4.10 -3.47 0.20
N MET A 88 2.94 -3.55 0.86
CA MET A 88 2.16 -2.37 1.28
C MET A 88 2.61 -1.81 2.65
N VAL A 89 3.04 -2.68 3.57
CA VAL A 89 3.49 -2.25 4.91
C VAL A 89 4.82 -1.50 4.86
N VAL A 90 5.75 -1.90 3.98
CA VAL A 90 7.07 -1.26 3.88
C VAL A 90 6.96 0.22 3.47
N PRO A 91 6.19 0.62 2.43
CA PRO A 91 5.92 2.02 2.10
C PRO A 91 5.34 2.82 3.26
N LEU A 92 4.41 2.25 4.04
CA LEU A 92 3.84 2.91 5.21
C LEU A 92 4.91 3.22 6.26
N ALA A 93 5.79 2.26 6.54
CA ALA A 93 6.90 2.44 7.48
C ALA A 93 7.92 3.47 6.96
N LEU A 94 8.24 3.44 5.66
CA LEU A 94 9.10 4.43 5.01
C LEU A 94 8.48 5.84 5.07
N TYR A 95 7.18 5.96 4.83
CA TYR A 95 6.47 7.23 4.92
C TYR A 95 6.51 7.75 6.36
N GLY A 96 6.14 6.95 7.35
CA GLY A 96 6.14 7.36 8.76
C GLY A 96 7.51 7.78 9.28
N THR A 97 8.58 7.07 8.89
CA THR A 97 9.95 7.39 9.33
C THR A 97 10.54 8.61 8.66
N ASN A 98 10.25 8.84 7.37
CA ASN A 98 10.81 9.97 6.62
C ASN A 98 9.97 11.25 6.74
N ALA A 99 8.66 11.14 6.89
CA ALA A 99 7.79 12.31 7.02
C ALA A 99 8.10 13.11 8.30
N ASN A 100 8.38 12.43 9.41
CA ASN A 100 8.83 13.06 10.66
C ASN A 100 10.19 13.79 10.52
N LYS A 101 11.08 13.31 9.64
CA LYS A 101 12.39 13.92 9.39
C LYS A 101 12.31 15.15 8.49
N MET A 102 11.40 15.15 7.52
CA MET A 102 11.26 16.23 6.54
C MET A 102 10.50 17.43 7.07
N TYR A 103 9.54 17.21 7.97
CA TYR A 103 8.71 18.27 8.52
C TYR A 103 8.75 18.25 10.07
N PRO A 104 9.93 18.50 10.68
CA PRO A 104 10.05 18.50 12.12
C PRO A 104 9.16 19.58 12.74
N GLY A 105 8.33 19.19 13.72
CA GLY A 105 7.41 20.11 14.40
C GLY A 105 6.10 20.41 13.64
N VAL A 106 5.91 19.85 12.44
CA VAL A 106 4.62 19.92 11.73
C VAL A 106 3.80 18.69 12.08
N ILE A 107 2.57 18.89 12.57
CA ILE A 107 1.61 17.81 12.77
C ILE A 107 1.08 17.41 11.40
N LEU A 108 1.65 16.35 10.83
CA LEU A 108 1.14 15.74 9.61
C LEU A 108 -0.15 14.99 9.94
N ASN A 109 -1.27 15.49 9.41
CA ASN A 109 -2.53 14.77 9.53
C ASN A 109 -2.49 13.59 8.57
N VAL A 110 -2.61 12.38 9.11
CA VAL A 110 -2.51 11.14 8.34
C VAL A 110 -3.73 11.07 7.41
N GLY A 111 -3.50 11.23 6.10
CA GLY A 111 -4.58 11.28 5.13
C GLY A 111 -5.33 9.95 5.01
N TRP A 112 -6.58 10.00 4.52
CA TRP A 112 -7.43 8.82 4.31
C TRP A 112 -6.77 7.70 3.51
N ALA A 113 -5.91 8.04 2.54
CA ALA A 113 -5.16 7.08 1.74
C ALA A 113 -4.30 6.15 2.61
N TYR A 114 -3.63 6.68 3.63
CA TYR A 114 -2.82 5.88 4.55
C TYR A 114 -3.68 4.87 5.31
N VAL A 115 -4.85 5.31 5.81
CA VAL A 115 -5.79 4.42 6.52
C VAL A 115 -6.29 3.31 5.60
N LEU A 116 -6.62 3.63 4.35
CA LEU A 116 -7.05 2.65 3.35
C LEU A 116 -5.96 1.61 3.05
N VAL A 117 -4.70 2.03 2.93
CA VAL A 117 -3.57 1.10 2.72
C VAL A 117 -3.37 0.21 3.96
N CYS A 118 -3.46 0.75 5.19
CA CYS A 118 -3.40 -0.05 6.41
C CYS A 118 -4.52 -1.12 6.47
N VAL A 119 -5.76 -0.72 6.19
CA VAL A 119 -6.90 -1.65 6.17
C VAL A 119 -6.71 -2.72 5.11
N SER A 120 -6.26 -2.33 3.92
CA SER A 120 -5.99 -3.27 2.81
C SER A 120 -4.92 -4.28 3.19
N ALA A 121 -3.80 -3.84 3.78
CA ALA A 121 -2.73 -4.72 4.24
C ALA A 121 -3.21 -5.72 5.33
N ILE A 122 -4.05 -5.27 6.26
CA ILE A 122 -4.65 -6.16 7.28
C ILE A 122 -5.55 -7.20 6.63
N MET A 123 -6.46 -6.79 5.74
CA MET A 123 -7.37 -7.71 5.06
C MET A 123 -6.62 -8.75 4.23
N GLN A 124 -5.57 -8.32 3.53
CA GLN A 124 -4.72 -9.19 2.71
C GLN A 124 -3.91 -10.17 3.57
N SER A 125 -3.40 -9.71 4.72
CA SER A 125 -2.70 -10.57 5.68
C SER A 125 -3.64 -11.63 6.27
N LEU A 126 -4.85 -11.23 6.67
CA LEU A 126 -5.87 -12.15 7.18
C LEU A 126 -6.29 -13.18 6.14
N SER A 127 -6.45 -12.77 4.87
CA SER A 127 -6.76 -13.68 3.77
C SER A 127 -5.66 -14.73 3.58
N GLY A 128 -4.38 -14.32 3.53
CA GLY A 128 -3.26 -15.24 3.41
C GLY A 128 -3.16 -16.22 4.59
N VAL A 129 -3.33 -15.74 5.83
CA VAL A 129 -3.35 -16.59 7.03
C VAL A 129 -4.52 -17.58 7.01
N THR A 130 -5.70 -17.16 6.58
CA THR A 130 -6.88 -18.03 6.49
C THR A 130 -6.64 -19.19 5.51
N LEU A 131 -6.03 -18.91 4.35
CA LEU A 131 -5.65 -19.94 3.39
C LEU A 131 -4.64 -20.94 3.96
N ILE A 132 -3.68 -20.48 4.78
CA ILE A 132 -2.72 -21.35 5.47
C ILE A 132 -3.42 -22.23 6.49
N ILE A 133 -4.34 -21.69 7.28
CA ILE A 133 -5.10 -22.46 8.28
C ILE A 133 -5.92 -23.55 7.57
N GLU A 134 -6.56 -23.24 6.44
CA GLU A 134 -7.32 -24.21 5.66
C GLU A 134 -6.45 -25.33 5.04
N LEU A 135 -5.13 -25.14 4.96
CA LEU A 135 -4.19 -26.19 4.55
C LEU A 135 -3.77 -27.12 5.69
N LEU A 136 -3.91 -26.66 6.95
CA LEU A 136 -3.55 -27.41 8.15
C LEU A 136 -4.70 -28.29 8.67
N VAL A 137 -5.94 -27.90 8.38
CA VAL A 137 -7.17 -28.63 8.73
C VAL A 137 -7.51 -29.66 7.64
#